data_AF-A0A1W9WR23-F1
#
_entry.id   AF-A0A1W9WR23-F1
#
_cell.length_a   1.000
_cell.length_b   1.000
_cell.length_c   1.000
_cell.angle_alpha   90.00
_cell.angle_beta   90.00
_cell.angle_gamma   90.00
#
_symmetry.space_group_name_H-M   'P 1'
#
loop_
_entity.id
_entity.type
_entity.pdbx_description
1 polymer ?
#
loop_
_entity_poly.entity_id
_entity_poly.type
_entity_poly.pdbx_seq_one_letter_code
_entity_poly.pdbx_strand_id
1 'polypeptide(L)' 'MKFSTREIYYLIDACEYRIQSYEKALESSELTDDEYSDIVNDKGVLEILLSSLKKALPNEQ' A
#
# COMPACT_ATOMS: atom_id res chain seq x y z
N MET A 1 -13.25 -3.35 -15.05
CA MET A 1 -13.61 -1.98 -14.64
C MET A 1 -12.38 -1.11 -14.85
N LYS A 2 -12.49 0.07 -15.48
CA LYS A 2 -11.35 0.98 -15.68
C LYS A 2 -11.53 2.17 -14.74
N PHE A 3 -10.59 2.35 -13.81
CA PHE A 3 -10.57 3.52 -12.94
C PHE A 3 -10.19 4.77 -13.77
N SER A 4 -10.80 5.90 -13.43
CA SER A 4 -10.36 7.22 -13.87
C SER A 4 -9.02 7.58 -13.22
N THR A 5 -8.30 8.53 -13.81
CA THR A 5 -7.04 9.03 -13.26
C THR A 5 -7.20 9.54 -11.81
N ARG A 6 -8.31 10.23 -11.53
CA ARG A 6 -8.62 10.73 -10.17
C ARG A 6 -8.81 9.59 -9.17
N GLU A 7 -9.51 8.52 -9.57
CA GLU A 7 -9.67 7.33 -8.71
C GLU A 7 -8.32 6.64 -8.47
N ILE A 8 -7.44 6.57 -9.48
CA ILE A 8 -6.09 6.00 -9.33
C ILE A 8 -5.28 6.81 -8.30
N TYR A 9 -5.31 8.15 -8.34
CA TYR A 9 -4.63 8.97 -7.33
C TYR A 9 -5.15 8.70 -5.91
N TYR A 10 -6.47 8.64 -5.70
CA TYR A 10 -7.01 8.31 -4.37
C TYR A 10 -6.59 6.91 -3.89
N LEU A 11 -6.53 5.94 -4.80
CA LEU A 11 -6.08 4.59 -4.46
C LEU A 11 -4.59 4.56 -4.12
N ILE A 12 -3.76 5.35 -4.80
CA ILE A 12 -2.34 5.53 -4.48
C ILE A 12 -2.19 6.10 -3.07
N ASP A 13 -2.84 7.22 -2.78
CA ASP A 13 -2.77 7.88 -1.46
C ASP A 13 -3.22 6.93 -0.33
N ALA A 14 -4.28 6.16 -0.58
CA ALA A 14 -4.78 5.18 0.38
C ALA A 14 -3.79 4.03 0.63
N CYS A 15 -3.13 3.52 -0.42
CA CYS A 15 -2.11 2.49 -0.30
C CYS A 15 -0.90 3.03 0.47
N GLU A 16 -0.40 4.22 0.12
CA GLU A 16 0.75 4.84 0.78
C GLU A 16 0.48 5.11 2.26
N TYR A 17 -0.70 5.65 2.59
CA TYR A 17 -1.10 5.85 3.98
C TYR A 17 -1.12 4.54 4.77
N ARG A 18 -1.68 3.47 4.19
CA ARG A 18 -1.76 2.18 4.89
C ARG A 18 -0.40 1.50 5.05
N ILE A 19 0.46 1.56 4.02
CA ILE A 19 1.84 1.06 4.10
C ILE A 19 2.58 1.76 5.23
N GLN A 20 2.52 3.10 5.31
CA GLN A 20 3.14 3.86 6.41
C GLN A 20 2.58 3.47 7.79
N SER A 21 1.28 3.18 7.86
CA SER A 21 0.67 2.69 9.10
C SER A 21 1.21 1.31 9.51
N TYR A 22 1.42 0.41 8.54
CA TYR A 22 2.01 -0.90 8.79
C TYR A 22 3.49 -0.80 9.17
N GLU A 23 4.26 0.07 8.52
CA GLU A 23 5.67 0.33 8.90
C GLU A 23 5.78 0.79 10.35
N LYS A 24 4.93 1.73 10.77
CA LYS A 24 4.85 2.16 12.18
C LYS A 24 4.42 1.05 13.13
N ALA A 25 3.51 0.17 12.71
CA ALA A 25 3.09 -0.96 13.53
C ALA A 25 4.24 -1.97 13.72
N LEU A 26 5.02 -2.23 12.67
CA LEU A 26 6.18 -3.12 12.70
C LEU A 26 7.34 -2.61 13.56
N GLU A 27 7.39 -1.30 13.85
CA GLU A 27 8.33 -0.72 14.81
C GLU A 27 7.92 -1.00 16.28
N SER A 28 6.70 -1.48 16.53
CA SER A 28 6.23 -1.83 17.88
C SER A 28 6.80 -3.18 18.33
N SER A 29 7.28 -3.25 19.58
CA SER A 29 7.72 -4.50 20.21
C SER A 29 6.59 -5.37 20.74
N GLU A 30 5.33 -4.99 20.54
CA GLU A 30 4.15 -5.64 21.12
C GLU A 30 3.46 -6.65 20.19
N LEU A 31 3.93 -6.80 18.94
CA LEU A 31 3.33 -7.72 17.99
C LEU A 31 3.70 -9.17 18.32
N THR A 32 2.71 -10.06 18.24
CA THR A 32 2.96 -11.50 18.15
C THR A 32 3.55 -11.85 16.79
N ASP A 33 4.18 -13.03 16.68
CA ASP A 33 4.75 -13.51 15.41
C ASP A 33 3.69 -13.62 14.29
N ASP A 34 2.46 -14.03 14.64
CA ASP A 34 1.35 -14.12 13.70
C ASP A 34 0.91 -12.73 13.21
N GLU A 35 0.75 -11.77 14.13
CA GLU A 35 0.39 -10.38 13.75
C GLU A 35 1.49 -9.72 12.92
N TYR A 36 2.76 -9.96 13.25
CA TYR A 36 3.89 -9.49 12.45
C TYR A 36 3.84 -10.06 11.03
N SER A 37 3.63 -11.38 10.91
CA SER A 37 3.53 -12.06 9.62
C SER A 37 2.38 -11.53 8.77
N ASP A 38 1.20 -11.33 9.38
CA ASP A 38 0.02 -10.77 8.71
C ASP A 38 0.28 -9.36 8.19
N ILE A 39 0.85 -8.49 9.03
CA ILE A 39 1.18 -7.10 8.65
C ILE A 39 2.21 -7.08 7.51
N VAL A 40 3.25 -7.91 7.57
CA VAL A 40 4.27 -7.98 6.50
C VAL A 40 3.65 -8.45 5.18
N ASN A 41 2.78 -9.46 5.23
CA ASN A 41 2.10 -9.98 4.04
C ASN A 41 1.18 -8.92 3.41
N ASP A 42 0.29 -8.34 4.22
CA ASP A 42 -0.62 -7.29 3.77
C ASP A 42 0.13 -6.09 3.19
N LYS A 43 1.21 -5.65 3.85
CA LYS A 43 2.06 -4.58 3.35
C LYS A 43 2.64 -4.92 1.98
N GLY A 44 3.15 -6.14 1.80
CA GLY A 44 3.70 -6.59 0.51
C GLY A 44 2.65 -6.58 -0.61
N VAL A 45 1.41 -6.99 -0.33
CA VAL A 45 0.31 -6.91 -1.30
C VAL A 45 0.02 -5.45 -1.69
N LEU A 46 0.01 -4.54 -0.72
CA LEU A 46 -0.21 -3.12 -0.98
C LEU A 46 0.93 -2.48 -1.77
N GLU A 47 2.19 -2.87 -1.55
CA GLU A 47 3.34 -2.40 -2.33
C GLU A 47 3.23 -2.82 -3.81
N ILE A 48 2.79 -4.06 -4.07
CA ILE A 48 2.53 -4.56 -5.43
C ILE A 48 1.38 -3.79 -6.09
N LEU A 49 0.29 -3.54 -5.35
CA LEU A 49 -0.83 -2.74 -5.84
C LEU A 49 -0.40 -1.31 -6.15
N LEU A 50 0.33 -0.66 -5.23
CA LEU A 50 0.86 0.69 -5.39
C LEU A 50 1.74 0.80 -6.64
N SER A 51 2.64 -0.15 -6.86
CA SER A 51 3.48 -0.21 -8.07
C SER A 51 2.63 -0.30 -9.34
N SER A 52 1.57 -1.11 -9.31
CA SER A 52 0.66 -1.29 -10.44
C SER A 52 -0.17 -0.03 -10.73
N LEU A 53 -0.66 0.64 -9.68
CA LEU A 53 -1.39 1.90 -9.79
C LEU A 53 -0.51 3.03 -10.35
N LYS A 54 0.73 3.14 -9.86
CA LYS A 54 1.70 4.13 -10.36
C LYS A 54 2.04 3.93 -11.85
N LYS A 55 2.13 2.68 -12.31
CA LYS A 55 2.30 2.35 -13.74
C LYS A 55 1.06 2.64 -14.58
N ALA A 56 -0.12 2.65 -13.97
CA ALA A 56 -1.39 2.93 -14.64
C ALA A 56 -1.67 4.43 -14.76
N LEU A 57 -0.96 5.29 -14.03
CA LEU A 57 -0.99 6.72 -14.27
C LEU A 57 -0.40 7.02 -15.65
N PRO A 58 -1.05 7.85 -16.48
CA PRO A 58 -0.42 8.35 -17.68
C PRO A 58 0.83 9.13 -17.24
N ASN A 59 2.01 8.71 -17.72
CA ASN A 59 3.24 9.45 -17.49
C ASN A 59 2.98 10.90 -17.90
N GLU A 60 3.12 11.85 -16.97
CA GLU A 60 3.35 13.23 -17.34
C GLU A 60 4.72 13.25 -18.05
N GLN A 61 4.69 13.15 -19.38
CA GLN A 61 5.82 13.46 -20.26
C GLN A 61 5.88 14.97 -20.47
#